data_AF-A0AAW2HIT5-F1
#
_entry.id   AF-A0AAW2HIT5-F1
#
_cell.length_a   1.000
_cell.length_b   1.000
_cell.length_c   1.000
_cell.angle_alpha   90.00
_cell.angle_beta   90.00
_cell.angle_gamma   90.00
#
_symmetry.space_group_name_H-M   'P 1'
#
loop_
_entity.id
_entity.type
_entity.pdbx_description
1 polymer ?
#
loop_
_entity_poly.entity_id
_entity_poly.type
_entity_poly.pdbx_seq_one_letter_code
_entity_poly.pdbx_strand_id
1 'polypeptide(L)'
;MLFYAREDMHDEFTLVKSKSRRRKHLKNSLPTVYPQLQGDSFDVVKLHRKLNDILVQLREENFTACLANDLKSVLQALDKTGIDHILCYGLGKFSDSAASLHQLALLVHLQELFGSVRVEVFDPVFSQSEGTFLENLNFVVIQNNEEGKHVIDDGKVTLAFLPHCPKQLVNNFLWANWNPRLRNCIIISNSFSKIVESNTKKTLSDSANYILKLFDHCEEILVKDSYDHPNVFNDTSIHYFRKCEELLSESPEMSNNTLKVIRNLLSELRWNHSSNASRKSSLVKYIMAQSRKYQVTDEQLCKAKDEMEFLASTYLCYLKSLRQFQEIHQRYRGKGERSVRETAEMVGFKLPHDAK
;
A
#
# COMPACT_ATOMS: atom_id res chain seq x y z
N MET A 1 -11.48 3.30 -78.10
CA MET A 1 -12.48 2.86 -77.11
C MET A 1 -11.71 2.32 -75.92
N LEU A 2 -11.24 3.23 -75.05
CA LEU A 2 -11.71 3.46 -73.66
C LEU A 2 -11.18 2.34 -72.73
N PHE A 3 -10.03 2.44 -72.06
CA PHE A 3 -9.48 3.47 -71.13
C PHE A 3 -10.39 3.83 -69.94
N TYR A 4 -9.94 3.39 -68.76
CA TYR A 4 -10.13 3.91 -67.38
C TYR A 4 -11.37 4.76 -67.02
N ALA A 5 -12.14 4.27 -66.05
CA ALA A 5 -12.83 5.06 -65.01
C ALA A 5 -12.99 4.11 -63.80
N ARG A 6 -12.21 4.25 -62.71
CA ARG A 6 -12.54 5.03 -61.50
C ARG A 6 -14.05 5.13 -61.27
N GLU A 7 -14.55 4.27 -60.39
CA GLU A 7 -15.75 4.57 -59.60
C GLU A 7 -15.33 4.73 -58.15
N ASP A 8 -15.84 5.80 -57.58
CA ASP A 8 -15.38 6.46 -56.38
C ASP A 8 -15.77 5.70 -55.10
N MET A 9 -14.88 5.78 -54.11
CA MET A 9 -15.22 5.48 -52.73
C MET A 9 -16.25 6.48 -52.22
N HIS A 10 -17.47 6.03 -52.01
CA HIS A 10 -18.42 6.68 -51.11
C HIS A 10 -18.62 5.80 -49.87
N ASP A 11 -17.61 5.80 -48.99
CA ASP A 11 -17.83 5.49 -47.57
C ASP A 11 -18.60 6.67 -46.96
N GLU A 12 -19.92 6.58 -47.02
CA GLU A 12 -20.81 7.50 -46.31
C GLU A 12 -20.72 7.20 -44.81
N PHE A 13 -19.85 7.94 -44.11
CA PHE A 13 -19.78 7.92 -42.65
C PHE A 13 -21.12 8.38 -42.06
N THR A 14 -21.94 7.42 -41.62
CA THR A 14 -23.16 7.73 -40.88
C THR A 14 -22.78 8.11 -39.44
N LEU A 15 -23.06 9.34 -39.04
CA LEU A 15 -22.82 9.80 -37.68
C LEU A 15 -23.80 9.10 -36.73
N VAL A 16 -23.32 8.11 -35.98
CA VAL A 16 -24.13 7.42 -34.95
C VAL A 16 -24.45 8.44 -33.86
N LYS A 17 -25.67 8.99 -33.87
CA LYS A 17 -26.19 9.78 -32.74
C LYS A 17 -26.41 8.84 -31.55
N SER A 18 -25.38 8.67 -30.73
CA SER A 18 -25.55 8.05 -29.41
C SER A 18 -26.57 8.90 -28.63
N LYS A 19 -27.65 8.29 -28.17
CA LYS A 19 -28.57 8.94 -27.21
C LYS A 19 -27.75 9.40 -26.01
N SER A 20 -27.54 10.70 -25.89
CA SER A 20 -26.93 11.34 -24.73
C SER A 20 -27.78 10.98 -23.50
N ARG A 21 -27.30 10.03 -22.70
CA ARG A 21 -27.76 9.91 -21.32
C ARG A 21 -27.36 11.20 -20.64
N ARG A 22 -28.36 12.04 -20.33
CA ARG A 22 -28.23 13.23 -19.47
C ARG A 22 -27.32 12.86 -18.29
N ARG A 23 -26.09 13.39 -18.29
CA ARG A 23 -25.23 13.37 -17.11
C ARG A 23 -26.00 14.10 -16.02
N LYS A 24 -26.49 13.38 -15.01
CA LYS A 24 -26.85 14.01 -13.74
C LYS A 24 -25.57 14.69 -13.25
N HIS A 25 -25.62 16.00 -13.05
CA HIS A 25 -24.57 16.73 -12.36
C HIS A 25 -24.32 16.03 -11.01
N LEU A 26 -23.21 15.29 -10.91
CA LEU A 26 -22.66 14.98 -9.60
C LEU A 26 -22.20 16.31 -9.03
N LYS A 27 -22.88 16.77 -7.99
CA LYS A 27 -22.34 17.83 -7.13
C LYS A 27 -21.04 17.27 -6.55
N ASN A 28 -19.93 17.95 -6.82
CA ASN A 28 -18.68 17.74 -6.12
C ASN A 28 -18.90 18.13 -4.65
N SER A 29 -19.34 17.19 -3.82
CA SER A 29 -19.14 17.24 -2.38
C SER A 29 -17.85 16.49 -2.09
N LEU A 30 -16.90 17.18 -1.46
CA LEU A 30 -15.75 16.57 -0.78
C LEU A 30 -16.25 15.37 0.05
N PRO A 31 -15.60 14.20 0.01
CA PRO A 31 -15.99 13.09 0.86
C PRO A 31 -15.51 13.39 2.28
N THR A 32 -16.31 14.16 3.01
CA THR A 32 -16.13 14.41 4.45
C THR A 32 -17.36 13.95 5.20
N VAL A 33 -17.66 12.65 5.16
CA VAL A 33 -18.54 12.01 6.15
C VAL A 33 -18.09 10.55 6.27
N TYR A 34 -17.29 10.23 7.28
CA TYR A 34 -17.31 8.90 7.87
C TYR A 34 -18.79 8.58 8.11
N PRO A 35 -19.34 7.44 7.62
CA PRO A 35 -20.73 7.12 7.87
C PRO A 35 -20.97 7.25 9.37
N GLN A 36 -21.97 8.07 9.73
CA GLN A 36 -22.42 8.18 11.11
C GLN A 36 -22.65 6.76 11.63
N LEU A 37 -22.01 6.45 12.76
CA LEU A 37 -22.18 5.23 13.56
C LEU A 37 -23.68 5.01 13.82
N GLN A 38 -24.36 4.30 12.92
CA GLN A 38 -25.52 3.51 13.30
C GLN A 38 -24.94 2.37 14.14
N GLY A 39 -25.26 2.34 15.43
CA GLY A 39 -24.80 1.28 16.31
C GLY A 39 -25.24 -0.06 15.74
N ASP A 40 -24.30 -0.82 15.18
CA ASP A 40 -24.48 -2.24 14.92
C ASP A 40 -24.74 -2.90 16.27
N SER A 41 -26.00 -3.17 16.56
CA SER A 41 -26.41 -3.90 17.75
C SER A 41 -26.63 -5.36 17.36
N PHE A 42 -25.64 -6.20 17.66
CA PHE A 42 -25.80 -7.64 17.66
C PHE A 42 -26.00 -8.12 19.10
N ASP A 43 -26.62 -9.28 19.25
CA ASP A 43 -26.76 -9.95 20.54
C ASP A 43 -25.40 -10.54 20.96
N VAL A 44 -24.70 -9.81 21.84
CA VAL A 44 -23.39 -10.18 22.38
C VAL A 44 -23.40 -11.55 23.06
N VAL A 45 -24.47 -11.89 23.78
CA VAL A 45 -24.58 -13.18 24.50
C VAL A 45 -24.72 -14.31 23.49
N LYS A 46 -25.55 -14.11 22.46
CA LYS A 46 -25.70 -15.09 21.38
C LYS A 46 -24.42 -15.27 20.58
N LEU A 47 -23.69 -14.19 20.29
CA LEU A 47 -22.42 -14.24 19.58
C LEU A 47 -21.35 -14.97 20.40
N HIS A 48 -21.24 -14.64 21.69
CA HIS A 48 -20.32 -15.32 22.61
C HIS A 48 -20.59 -16.82 22.70
N ARG A 49 -21.87 -17.21 22.82
CA ARG A 49 -22.25 -18.63 22.79
C ARG A 49 -21.83 -19.31 21.50
N LYS A 50 -22.13 -18.72 20.33
CA LYS A 50 -21.72 -19.26 19.03
C LYS A 50 -20.19 -19.42 18.93
N LEU A 51 -19.44 -18.41 19.39
CA LEU A 51 -17.98 -18.47 19.40
C LEU A 51 -17.49 -19.64 20.25
N ASN A 52 -18.05 -19.84 21.44
CA ASN A 52 -17.69 -20.96 22.32
C ASN A 52 -18.05 -22.32 21.70
N ASP A 53 -19.22 -22.44 21.07
CA ASP A 53 -19.62 -23.68 20.39
C ASP A 53 -18.62 -24.03 19.27
N ILE A 54 -18.20 -23.03 18.48
CA ILE A 54 -17.19 -23.20 17.43
C ILE A 54 -15.82 -23.55 18.03
N LEU A 55 -15.42 -22.92 19.13
CA LEU A 55 -14.14 -23.22 19.80
C LEU A 55 -14.07 -24.65 20.30
N VAL A 56 -15.17 -25.19 20.84
CA VAL A 56 -15.25 -26.59 21.26
C VAL A 56 -15.04 -27.51 20.06
N GLN A 57 -15.76 -27.27 18.96
CA GLN A 57 -15.61 -28.05 17.73
C GLN A 57 -14.18 -27.96 17.18
N LEU A 58 -13.65 -26.74 17.03
CA LEU A 58 -12.32 -26.49 16.47
C LEU A 58 -11.20 -27.18 17.26
N ARG A 59 -11.34 -27.35 18.59
CA ARG A 59 -10.34 -28.06 19.41
C ARG A 59 -10.32 -29.57 19.18
N GLU A 60 -11.43 -30.16 18.73
CA GLU A 60 -11.53 -31.59 18.42
C GLU A 60 -11.15 -31.91 16.97
N GLU A 61 -11.07 -30.89 16.11
CA GLU A 61 -10.75 -31.02 14.69
C GLU A 61 -9.30 -31.44 14.44
N ASN A 62 -9.12 -32.37 13.50
CA ASN A 62 -7.79 -32.75 13.01
C ASN A 62 -7.02 -31.57 12.40
N PHE A 63 -7.75 -30.64 11.78
CA PHE A 63 -7.21 -29.38 11.24
C PHE A 63 -6.32 -28.66 12.25
N THR A 64 -6.82 -28.51 13.47
CA THR A 64 -6.16 -27.76 14.54
C THR A 64 -4.92 -28.48 15.06
N ALA A 65 -4.99 -29.80 15.20
CA ALA A 65 -3.84 -30.62 15.58
C ALA A 65 -2.72 -30.55 14.53
N CYS A 66 -3.08 -30.62 13.24
CA CYS A 66 -2.13 -30.46 12.14
C CYS A 66 -1.47 -29.07 12.16
N LEU A 67 -2.27 -28.00 12.24
CA LEU A 67 -1.77 -26.62 12.28
C LEU A 67 -0.83 -26.39 13.46
N ALA A 68 -1.17 -26.90 14.65
CA ALA A 68 -0.32 -26.78 15.83
C ALA A 68 1.03 -27.51 15.65
N ASN A 69 1.04 -28.67 14.99
CA ASN A 69 2.27 -29.41 14.70
C ASN A 69 3.13 -28.71 13.64
N ASP A 70 2.51 -28.13 12.61
CA ASP A 70 3.21 -27.35 11.59
C ASP A 70 3.84 -26.11 12.23
N LEU A 71 3.12 -25.38 13.08
CA LEU A 71 3.65 -24.22 13.81
C LEU A 71 4.80 -24.59 14.74
N LYS A 72 4.72 -25.72 15.45
CA LYS A 72 5.85 -26.23 16.27
C LYS A 72 7.07 -26.55 15.41
N SER A 73 6.86 -27.16 14.24
CA SER A 73 7.93 -27.48 13.30
C SER A 73 8.59 -26.22 12.73
N VAL A 74 7.79 -25.18 12.45
CA VAL A 74 8.28 -23.86 12.03
C VAL A 74 9.11 -23.20 13.13
N LEU A 75 8.62 -23.19 14.37
CA LEU A 75 9.35 -22.63 15.52
C LEU A 75 10.70 -23.34 15.72
N GLN A 76 10.72 -24.67 15.61
CA GLN A 76 11.96 -25.45 15.66
C GLN A 76 12.90 -25.09 14.51
N ALA A 77 12.40 -24.95 13.29
CA ALA A 77 13.21 -24.59 12.12
C ALA A 77 13.80 -23.17 12.22
N LEU A 78 13.13 -22.26 12.94
CA LEU A 78 13.60 -20.89 13.19
C LEU A 78 14.52 -20.77 14.41
N ASP A 79 14.68 -21.84 15.20
CA ASP A 79 15.35 -21.87 16.50
C ASP A 79 14.67 -20.90 17.50
N LYS A 80 13.34 -21.04 17.63
CA LYS A 80 12.48 -20.23 18.49
C LYS A 80 11.71 -21.12 19.46
N THR A 81 11.52 -20.62 20.68
CA THR A 81 10.84 -21.37 21.75
C THR A 81 9.33 -21.13 21.80
N GLY A 82 8.84 -20.08 21.14
CA GLY A 82 7.44 -19.70 21.18
C GLY A 82 7.13 -18.46 20.34
N ILE A 83 5.90 -17.97 20.49
CA ILE A 83 5.41 -16.73 19.89
C ILE A 83 5.18 -15.74 21.02
N ASP A 84 5.65 -14.51 20.87
CA ASP A 84 5.50 -13.45 21.88
C ASP A 84 4.25 -12.60 21.63
N HIS A 85 3.86 -12.49 20.36
CA HIS A 85 2.80 -11.59 19.90
C HIS A 85 2.05 -12.18 18.70
N ILE A 86 0.73 -11.98 18.65
CA ILE A 86 -0.08 -12.25 17.46
C ILE A 86 -0.63 -10.94 16.92
N LEU A 87 -0.38 -10.68 15.64
CA LEU A 87 -0.99 -9.57 14.91
C LEU A 87 -2.02 -10.13 13.95
N CYS A 88 -3.28 -9.70 14.06
CA CYS A 88 -4.33 -10.07 13.13
C CYS A 88 -4.78 -8.88 12.31
N TYR A 89 -4.79 -9.05 10.99
CA TYR A 89 -5.43 -8.11 10.08
C TYR A 89 -6.55 -8.78 9.29
N GLY A 90 -7.61 -8.04 8.97
CA GLY A 90 -8.61 -8.46 7.99
C GLY A 90 -9.52 -9.61 8.45
N LEU A 91 -9.91 -9.62 9.73
CA LEU A 91 -10.78 -10.65 10.29
C LEU A 91 -12.21 -10.61 9.70
N GLY A 92 -12.64 -9.45 9.21
CA GLY A 92 -13.97 -9.18 8.71
C GLY A 92 -15.02 -8.98 9.81
N LYS A 93 -16.27 -8.75 9.38
CA LYS A 93 -17.42 -8.51 10.25
C LYS A 93 -17.96 -9.82 10.85
N PHE A 94 -17.33 -10.29 11.92
CA PHE A 94 -17.61 -11.60 12.55
C PHE A 94 -18.97 -11.68 13.24
N SER A 95 -19.64 -10.55 13.51
CA SER A 95 -21.04 -10.58 13.95
C SER A 95 -21.99 -11.15 12.88
N ASP A 96 -21.66 -10.94 11.61
CA ASP A 96 -22.56 -11.18 10.46
C ASP A 96 -22.04 -12.27 9.50
N SER A 97 -20.74 -12.55 9.53
CA SER A 97 -20.08 -13.52 8.67
C SER A 97 -19.69 -14.77 9.47
N ALA A 98 -20.29 -15.91 9.10
CA ALA A 98 -19.91 -17.20 9.67
C ALA A 98 -18.41 -17.49 9.45
N ALA A 99 -17.88 -17.22 8.25
CA ALA A 99 -16.46 -17.45 7.96
C ALA A 99 -15.55 -16.61 8.89
N SER A 100 -15.86 -15.32 9.06
CA SER A 100 -15.13 -14.42 9.96
C SER A 100 -15.24 -14.85 11.43
N LEU A 101 -16.39 -15.41 11.84
CA LEU A 101 -16.56 -15.94 13.19
C LEU A 101 -15.69 -17.19 13.45
N HIS A 102 -15.55 -18.08 12.47
CA HIS A 102 -14.63 -19.22 12.56
C HIS A 102 -13.16 -18.78 12.53
N GLN A 103 -12.82 -17.75 11.76
CA GLN A 103 -11.48 -17.15 11.78
C GLN A 103 -11.17 -16.50 13.14
N LEU A 104 -12.15 -15.83 13.77
CA LEU A 104 -12.02 -15.32 15.13
C LEU A 104 -11.81 -16.47 16.13
N ALA A 105 -12.57 -17.57 15.98
CA ALA A 105 -12.40 -18.75 16.83
C ALA A 105 -10.98 -19.34 16.69
N LEU A 106 -10.45 -19.43 15.47
CA LEU A 106 -9.07 -19.87 15.26
C LEU A 106 -8.06 -18.90 15.91
N LEU A 107 -8.28 -17.59 15.79
CA LEU A 107 -7.40 -16.59 16.41
C LEU A 107 -7.38 -16.72 17.95
N VAL A 108 -8.55 -16.90 18.58
CA VAL A 108 -8.65 -17.17 20.02
C VAL A 108 -7.92 -18.47 20.37
N HIS A 109 -8.10 -19.52 19.57
CA HIS A 109 -7.42 -20.79 19.81
C HIS A 109 -5.88 -20.67 19.68
N LEU A 110 -5.38 -19.92 18.70
CA LEU A 110 -3.95 -19.64 18.54
C LEU A 110 -3.40 -18.87 19.74
N GLN A 111 -4.15 -17.90 20.27
CA GLN A 111 -3.78 -17.18 21.48
C GLN A 111 -3.59 -18.14 22.66
N GLU A 112 -4.55 -19.05 22.88
CA GLU A 112 -4.51 -20.05 23.95
C GLU A 112 -3.33 -21.03 23.76
N LEU A 113 -3.11 -21.48 22.52
CA LEU A 113 -2.05 -22.44 22.18
C LEU A 113 -0.65 -21.95 22.58
N PHE A 114 -0.42 -20.63 22.51
CA PHE A 114 0.86 -20.01 22.87
C PHE A 114 0.87 -19.37 24.26
N GLY A 115 -0.08 -19.71 25.13
CA GLY A 115 -0.06 -19.29 26.54
C GLY A 115 -0.65 -17.89 26.77
N SER A 116 -1.78 -17.60 26.13
CA SER A 116 -2.52 -16.33 26.27
C SER A 116 -1.67 -15.11 25.89
N VAL A 117 -0.95 -15.23 24.78
CA VAL A 117 -0.11 -14.15 24.22
C VAL A 117 -0.93 -12.91 23.89
N ARG A 118 -0.25 -11.77 23.83
CA ARG A 118 -0.88 -10.52 23.40
C ARG A 118 -1.33 -10.66 21.96
N VAL A 119 -2.59 -10.29 21.70
CA VAL A 119 -3.17 -10.25 20.35
C VAL A 119 -3.55 -8.83 20.02
N GLU A 120 -3.02 -8.30 18.94
CA GLU A 120 -3.45 -7.04 18.33
C GLU A 120 -4.28 -7.32 17.09
N VAL A 121 -5.42 -6.64 16.95
CA VAL A 121 -6.36 -6.87 15.86
C VAL A 121 -6.75 -5.57 15.17
N PHE A 122 -6.89 -5.62 13.85
CA PHE A 122 -7.43 -4.51 13.08
C PHE A 122 -8.16 -4.96 11.83
N ASP A 123 -9.34 -4.40 11.64
CA ASP A 123 -10.06 -4.41 10.38
C ASP A 123 -10.85 -3.11 10.29
N PRO A 124 -10.76 -2.35 9.18
CA PRO A 124 -11.56 -1.13 9.01
C PRO A 124 -13.07 -1.36 9.04
N VAL A 125 -13.55 -2.61 8.90
CA VAL A 125 -14.98 -2.94 8.93
C VAL A 125 -15.53 -3.18 10.34
N PHE A 126 -14.69 -3.25 11.37
CA PHE A 126 -15.15 -3.46 12.73
C PHE A 126 -16.10 -2.36 13.19
N SER A 127 -17.24 -2.76 13.74
CA SER A 127 -18.13 -1.88 14.47
C SER A 127 -17.60 -1.60 15.89
N GLN A 128 -18.12 -0.55 16.54
CA GLN A 128 -17.77 -0.24 17.94
C GLN A 128 -18.11 -1.41 18.88
N SER A 129 -19.27 -2.05 18.66
CA SER A 129 -19.72 -3.21 19.44
C SER A 129 -18.80 -4.42 19.26
N GLU A 130 -18.30 -4.66 18.05
CA GLU A 130 -17.29 -5.70 17.78
C GLU A 130 -15.96 -5.37 18.44
N GLY A 131 -15.54 -4.10 18.42
CA GLY A 131 -14.34 -3.65 19.13
C GLY A 131 -14.40 -3.97 20.63
N THR A 132 -15.50 -3.60 21.29
CA THR A 132 -15.71 -3.94 22.71
C THR A 132 -15.80 -5.44 22.96
N PHE A 133 -16.38 -6.21 22.03
CA PHE A 133 -16.41 -7.67 22.12
C PHE A 133 -14.99 -8.26 22.10
N LEU A 134 -14.11 -7.78 21.20
CA LEU A 134 -12.72 -8.21 21.10
C LEU A 134 -11.90 -7.81 22.33
N GLU A 135 -12.12 -6.61 22.89
CA GLU A 135 -11.50 -6.18 24.14
C GLU A 135 -11.86 -7.10 25.31
N ASN A 136 -13.11 -7.57 25.38
CA ASN A 136 -13.56 -8.55 26.38
C ASN A 136 -12.91 -9.93 26.19
N LEU A 137 -12.36 -10.24 25.01
CA LEU A 137 -11.53 -11.42 24.75
C LEU A 137 -10.04 -11.17 25.07
N ASN A 138 -9.70 -10.04 25.70
CA ASN A 138 -8.32 -9.59 25.96
C ASN A 138 -7.51 -9.31 24.70
N PHE A 139 -8.16 -8.93 23.60
CA PHE A 139 -7.47 -8.45 22.40
C PHE A 139 -7.30 -6.93 22.46
N VAL A 140 -6.24 -6.43 21.83
CA VAL A 140 -6.00 -5.00 21.66
C VAL A 140 -6.47 -4.60 20.26
N VAL A 141 -7.52 -3.78 20.19
CA VAL A 141 -8.00 -3.24 18.92
C VAL A 141 -7.14 -2.04 18.52
N ILE A 142 -6.42 -2.16 17.41
CA ILE A 142 -5.60 -1.07 16.87
C ILE A 142 -6.55 0.04 16.39
N GLN A 143 -6.27 1.28 16.78
CA GLN A 143 -7.18 2.40 16.51
C GLN A 143 -6.91 3.08 15.17
N ASN A 144 -5.68 3.00 14.68
CA ASN A 144 -5.25 3.66 13.45
C ASN A 144 -5.00 2.62 12.36
N ASN A 145 -5.46 2.91 11.14
CA ASN A 145 -5.11 2.07 10.00
C ASN A 145 -3.62 2.21 9.68
N GLU A 146 -2.84 1.18 9.99
CA GLU A 146 -1.41 1.10 9.71
C GLU A 146 -1.13 0.70 8.25
N GLU A 147 -2.15 0.39 7.48
CA GLU A 147 -2.08 -0.09 6.11
C GLU A 147 -1.17 -1.32 5.95
N GLY A 148 -1.22 -2.24 6.92
CA GLY A 148 -0.35 -3.41 6.98
C GLY A 148 1.13 -3.13 7.26
N LYS A 149 1.53 -1.88 7.53
CA LYS A 149 2.95 -1.49 7.74
C LYS A 149 3.43 -1.67 9.18
N HIS A 150 2.86 -2.64 9.89
CA HIS A 150 3.25 -2.94 11.26
C HIS A 150 4.72 -3.39 11.31
N VAL A 151 5.49 -2.80 12.21
CA VAL A 151 6.90 -3.16 12.41
C VAL A 151 6.97 -4.07 13.64
N ILE A 152 7.52 -5.27 13.45
CA ILE A 152 7.73 -6.24 14.52
C ILE A 152 8.79 -5.71 15.49
N ASP A 153 8.53 -5.89 16.79
CA ASP A 153 9.47 -5.59 17.87
C ASP A 153 10.79 -6.37 17.71
N ASP A 154 11.91 -5.68 17.92
CA ASP A 154 13.23 -6.32 17.87
C ASP A 154 13.34 -7.44 18.91
N GLY A 155 13.76 -8.63 18.44
CA GLY A 155 13.98 -9.81 19.29
C GLY A 155 12.72 -10.62 19.62
N LYS A 156 11.51 -10.12 19.34
CA LYS A 156 10.25 -10.85 19.59
C LYS A 156 9.75 -11.59 18.37
N VAL A 157 9.22 -12.79 18.56
CA VAL A 157 8.56 -13.59 17.53
C VAL A 157 7.10 -13.18 17.39
N THR A 158 6.71 -12.76 16.19
CA THR A 158 5.34 -12.37 15.87
C THR A 158 4.70 -13.34 14.90
N LEU A 159 3.53 -13.87 15.26
CA LEU A 159 2.64 -14.57 14.35
C LEU A 159 1.68 -13.56 13.72
N ALA A 160 1.83 -13.33 12.42
CA ALA A 160 0.92 -12.48 11.67
C ALA A 160 -0.19 -13.34 11.04
N PHE A 161 -1.43 -13.20 11.51
CA PHE A 161 -2.61 -13.88 11.00
C PHE A 161 -3.40 -12.95 10.07
N LEU A 162 -3.39 -13.23 8.77
CA LEU A 162 -4.03 -12.42 7.74
C LEU A 162 -4.96 -13.29 6.89
N PRO A 163 -6.06 -13.81 7.46
CA PRO A 163 -6.96 -14.71 6.75
C PRO A 163 -7.67 -13.98 5.59
N HIS A 164 -7.65 -14.56 4.38
CA HIS A 164 -8.29 -14.01 3.17
C HIS A 164 -8.00 -12.53 2.88
N CYS A 165 -6.87 -12.04 3.38
CA CYS A 165 -6.49 -10.65 3.22
C CYS A 165 -6.01 -10.39 1.79
N PRO A 166 -6.23 -9.17 1.26
CA PRO A 166 -5.61 -8.75 0.02
C PRO A 166 -4.08 -8.92 0.11
N LYS A 167 -3.46 -9.47 -0.94
CA LYS A 167 -1.99 -9.65 -1.03
C LYS A 167 -1.19 -8.38 -0.76
N GLN A 168 -1.78 -7.20 -1.03
CA GLN A 168 -1.20 -5.89 -0.74
C GLN A 168 -0.86 -5.73 0.75
N LEU A 169 -1.72 -6.21 1.64
CA LEU A 169 -1.55 -6.06 3.08
C LEU A 169 -0.36 -6.88 3.58
N VAL A 170 -0.25 -8.14 3.13
CA VAL A 170 0.92 -8.99 3.40
C VAL A 170 2.19 -8.37 2.78
N ASN A 171 2.10 -7.84 1.56
CA ASN A 171 3.21 -7.16 0.91
C ASN A 171 3.70 -5.93 1.69
N ASN A 172 2.81 -5.14 2.28
CA ASN A 172 3.15 -3.98 3.12
C ASN A 172 3.82 -4.42 4.42
N PHE A 173 3.33 -5.51 5.00
CA PHE A 173 3.91 -6.10 6.20
C PHE A 173 5.33 -6.63 5.94
N LEU A 174 5.54 -7.32 4.82
CA LEU A 174 6.87 -7.75 4.38
C LEU A 174 7.81 -6.57 4.12
N TRP A 175 7.29 -5.47 3.56
CA TRP A 175 8.05 -4.24 3.36
C TRP A 175 8.48 -3.58 4.67
N ALA A 176 7.56 -3.45 5.62
CA ALA A 176 7.84 -2.81 6.92
C ALA A 176 8.87 -3.61 7.73
N ASN A 177 8.88 -4.93 7.56
CA ASN A 177 9.78 -5.84 8.24
C ASN A 177 10.95 -6.30 7.37
N TRP A 178 11.19 -5.62 6.23
CA TRP A 178 12.22 -5.96 5.27
C TRP A 178 13.60 -5.93 5.93
N ASN A 179 14.06 -7.12 6.34
CA ASN A 179 15.40 -7.44 6.83
C ASN A 179 15.82 -6.79 8.18
N PRO A 180 16.54 -7.47 9.10
CA PRO A 180 16.64 -8.90 9.44
C PRO A 180 15.44 -9.45 10.23
N ARG A 181 14.43 -8.60 10.47
CA ARG A 181 13.26 -8.91 11.32
C ARG A 181 12.39 -10.06 10.81
N LEU A 182 12.41 -10.35 9.51
CA LEU A 182 11.62 -11.43 8.90
C LEU A 182 11.86 -12.81 9.53
N ARG A 183 13.05 -13.08 10.07
CA ARG A 183 13.32 -14.35 10.79
C ARG A 183 12.50 -14.48 12.09
N ASN A 184 12.01 -13.37 12.62
CA ASN A 184 11.13 -13.35 13.77
C ASN A 184 9.65 -13.31 13.38
N CYS A 185 9.32 -13.55 12.11
CA CYS A 185 7.95 -13.55 11.63
C CYS A 185 7.52 -14.94 11.17
N ILE A 186 6.32 -15.33 11.58
CA ILE A 186 5.56 -16.44 11.01
C ILE A 186 4.26 -15.83 10.48
N ILE A 187 3.93 -16.05 9.21
CA ILE A 187 2.73 -15.46 8.58
C ILE A 187 1.76 -16.59 8.24
N ILE A 188 0.51 -16.49 8.69
CA ILE A 188 -0.58 -17.34 8.21
C ILE A 188 -1.45 -16.49 7.31
N SER A 189 -1.42 -16.76 6.00
CA SER A 189 -2.16 -15.99 5.00
C SER A 189 -2.48 -16.83 3.77
N ASN A 190 -3.04 -16.21 2.73
CA ASN A 190 -3.16 -16.84 1.41
C ASN A 190 -1.82 -17.37 0.91
N SER A 191 -1.89 -18.42 0.08
CA SER A 191 -0.70 -19.07 -0.50
C SER A 191 0.10 -18.11 -1.38
N PHE A 192 1.39 -18.00 -1.12
CA PHE A 192 2.30 -17.19 -1.94
C PHE A 192 2.51 -17.86 -3.28
N SER A 193 2.64 -19.19 -3.31
CA SER A 193 2.69 -19.97 -4.54
C SER A 193 1.49 -19.67 -5.44
N LYS A 194 0.26 -19.74 -4.92
CA LYS A 194 -0.92 -19.42 -5.73
C LYS A 194 -0.98 -17.95 -6.14
N ILE A 195 -0.59 -17.01 -5.28
CA ILE A 195 -0.50 -15.59 -5.65
C ILE A 195 0.46 -15.39 -6.82
N VAL A 196 1.63 -16.03 -6.78
CA VAL A 196 2.66 -15.92 -7.81
C VAL A 196 2.23 -16.58 -9.12
N GLU A 197 1.65 -17.78 -9.05
CA GLU A 197 1.20 -18.55 -10.22
C GLU A 197 0.00 -17.91 -10.93
N SER A 198 -0.91 -17.29 -10.18
CA SER A 198 -2.15 -16.69 -10.73
C SER A 198 -1.96 -15.27 -11.29
N ASN A 199 -0.78 -14.68 -11.18
CA ASN A 199 -0.52 -13.30 -11.60
C ASN A 199 0.70 -13.20 -12.50
N THR A 200 0.70 -12.22 -13.42
CA THR A 200 1.90 -11.92 -14.21
C THR A 200 2.96 -11.25 -13.32
N LYS A 201 4.25 -11.45 -13.64
CA LYS A 201 5.37 -10.78 -12.96
C LYS A 201 5.20 -9.26 -12.90
N LYS A 202 4.64 -8.65 -13.95
CA LYS A 202 4.37 -7.20 -13.99
C LYS A 202 3.31 -6.81 -12.94
N THR A 203 2.16 -7.48 -12.94
CA THR A 203 1.08 -7.22 -11.96
C THR A 203 1.58 -7.38 -10.52
N LEU A 204 2.38 -8.41 -10.25
CA LEU A 204 2.97 -8.63 -8.93
C LEU A 204 4.01 -7.56 -8.58
N SER A 205 4.88 -7.17 -9.51
CA SER A 205 5.83 -6.08 -9.27
C SER A 205 5.14 -4.76 -8.93
N ASP A 206 3.93 -4.53 -9.43
CA ASP A 206 3.18 -3.30 -9.17
C ASP A 206 2.39 -3.35 -7.85
N SER A 207 1.86 -4.52 -7.47
CA SER A 207 0.90 -4.68 -6.35
C SER A 207 1.35 -5.55 -5.18
N ALA A 208 2.42 -6.35 -5.34
CA ALA A 208 2.89 -7.36 -4.41
C ALA A 208 4.41 -7.66 -4.58
N ASN A 209 5.22 -6.62 -4.82
CA ASN A 209 6.63 -6.76 -5.18
C ASN A 209 7.47 -7.49 -4.12
N TYR A 210 7.17 -7.30 -2.84
CA TYR A 210 7.91 -7.92 -1.74
C TYR A 210 7.57 -9.39 -1.57
N ILE A 211 6.33 -9.81 -1.89
CA ILE A 211 5.99 -11.23 -2.03
C ILE A 211 6.82 -11.84 -3.17
N LEU A 212 6.85 -11.19 -4.34
CA LEU A 212 7.60 -11.68 -5.50
C LEU A 212 9.11 -11.78 -5.21
N LYS A 213 9.70 -10.77 -4.55
CA LYS A 213 11.14 -10.76 -4.23
C LYS A 213 11.54 -11.79 -3.18
N LEU A 214 10.65 -12.08 -2.22
CA LEU A 214 10.93 -13.03 -1.14
C LEU A 214 10.50 -14.45 -1.46
N PHE A 215 9.78 -14.67 -2.56
CA PHE A 215 9.18 -15.97 -2.88
C PHE A 215 10.20 -17.11 -2.84
N ASP A 216 11.35 -16.95 -3.50
CA ASP A 216 12.41 -17.98 -3.54
C ASP A 216 13.14 -18.16 -2.19
N HIS A 217 12.91 -17.26 -1.22
CA HIS A 217 13.49 -17.28 0.12
C HIS A 217 12.47 -17.60 1.22
N CYS A 218 11.21 -17.77 0.84
CA CYS A 218 10.09 -18.07 1.72
C CYS A 218 9.90 -19.58 1.78
N GLU A 219 9.86 -20.12 2.98
CA GLU A 219 9.38 -21.48 3.20
C GLU A 219 7.86 -21.41 3.39
N GLU A 220 7.12 -22.17 2.58
CA GLU A 220 5.66 -22.20 2.58
C GLU A 220 5.14 -23.60 2.93
N ILE A 221 4.26 -23.68 3.93
CA ILE A 221 3.56 -24.91 4.31
C ILE A 221 2.08 -24.69 4.06
N LEU A 222 1.53 -25.43 3.09
CA LEU A 222 0.09 -25.38 2.82
C LEU A 222 -0.68 -25.97 4.00
N VAL A 223 -1.59 -25.19 4.59
CA VAL A 223 -2.47 -25.70 5.63
C VAL A 223 -3.51 -26.59 4.96
N LYS A 224 -3.57 -27.85 5.39
CA LYS A 224 -4.50 -28.83 4.84
C LYS A 224 -5.94 -28.38 5.11
N ASP A 225 -6.72 -28.21 4.05
CA ASP A 225 -8.14 -27.86 4.13
C ASP A 225 -8.98 -29.09 4.53
N SER A 226 -8.81 -29.53 5.77
CA SER A 226 -9.59 -30.60 6.40
C SER A 226 -10.60 -30.04 7.40
N TYR A 227 -11.02 -28.79 7.23
CA TYR A 227 -11.95 -28.14 8.13
C TYR A 227 -13.39 -28.36 7.66
N ASP A 228 -14.28 -28.70 8.59
CA ASP A 228 -15.67 -29.06 8.28
C ASP A 228 -16.48 -27.94 7.61
N HIS A 229 -16.04 -26.69 7.76
CA HIS A 229 -16.64 -25.54 7.07
C HIS A 229 -15.87 -25.20 5.78
N PRO A 230 -16.44 -25.49 4.59
CA PRO A 230 -15.74 -25.26 3.34
C PRO A 230 -15.49 -23.77 3.12
N ASN A 231 -14.32 -23.45 2.56
CA ASN A 231 -13.88 -22.09 2.22
C ASN A 231 -13.63 -21.14 3.41
N VAL A 232 -13.57 -21.63 4.65
CA VAL A 232 -13.16 -20.78 5.78
C VAL A 232 -11.65 -20.58 5.79
N PHE A 233 -10.89 -21.67 5.60
CA PHE A 233 -9.42 -21.68 5.57
C PHE A 233 -8.85 -22.19 4.25
N ASN A 234 -9.64 -22.11 3.17
CA ASN A 234 -9.14 -22.45 1.84
C ASN A 234 -7.95 -21.56 1.50
N ASP A 235 -7.01 -22.10 0.73
CA ASP A 235 -5.83 -21.33 0.28
C ASP A 235 -4.96 -20.76 1.43
N THR A 236 -5.13 -21.24 2.66
CA THR A 236 -4.33 -20.77 3.80
C THR A 236 -3.00 -21.52 3.86
N SER A 237 -1.91 -20.79 4.08
CA SER A 237 -0.55 -21.33 4.20
C SER A 237 0.21 -20.62 5.31
N ILE A 238 1.18 -21.33 5.89
CA ILE A 238 2.15 -20.80 6.86
C ILE A 238 3.42 -20.43 6.09
N HIS A 239 3.90 -19.21 6.28
CA HIS A 239 5.08 -18.66 5.63
C HIS A 239 6.11 -18.26 6.67
N TYR A 240 7.37 -18.62 6.46
CA TYR A 240 8.46 -18.27 7.37
C TYR A 240 9.80 -18.18 6.62
N PHE A 241 10.77 -17.52 7.25
CA PHE A 241 12.04 -17.19 6.60
C PHE A 241 13.25 -17.63 7.43
N ARG A 242 14.06 -18.56 6.90
CA ARG A 242 15.25 -19.09 7.59
C ARG A 242 16.49 -18.22 7.41
N LYS A 243 16.77 -17.81 6.16
CA LYS A 243 17.96 -17.03 5.77
C LYS A 243 17.52 -15.77 5.02
N CYS A 244 17.59 -14.61 5.67
CA CYS A 244 17.33 -13.30 5.03
C CYS A 244 18.59 -12.43 4.90
N GLU A 245 19.74 -12.95 5.32
CA GLU A 245 21.00 -12.19 5.36
C GLU A 245 21.55 -11.90 3.96
N GLU A 246 21.37 -12.81 2.99
CA GLU A 246 21.85 -12.61 1.61
C GLU A 246 21.08 -11.50 0.86
N LEU A 247 19.87 -11.15 1.31
CA LEU A 247 19.06 -10.03 0.79
C LEU A 247 19.46 -8.67 1.38
N LEU A 248 20.43 -8.61 2.30
CA LEU A 248 20.87 -7.37 3.00
C LEU A 248 21.52 -6.32 2.09
N SER A 249 21.90 -6.67 0.85
CA SER A 249 22.51 -5.71 -0.08
C SER A 249 21.50 -4.78 -0.78
N GLU A 250 20.22 -5.15 -0.83
CA GLU A 250 19.19 -4.37 -1.52
C GLU A 250 18.23 -3.70 -0.53
N SER A 251 18.46 -2.41 -0.27
CA SER A 251 17.49 -1.56 0.44
C SER A 251 16.15 -1.55 -0.30
N PRO A 252 14.99 -1.37 0.38
CA PRO A 252 13.67 -1.32 -0.27
C PRO A 252 13.66 -0.30 -1.42
N GLU A 253 13.80 -0.78 -2.65
CA GLU A 253 13.94 0.10 -3.80
C GLU A 253 12.63 0.82 -4.08
N MET A 254 12.68 2.15 -4.03
CA MET A 254 11.60 2.97 -4.56
C MET A 254 11.64 2.89 -6.09
N SER A 255 10.47 2.90 -6.73
CA SER A 255 10.34 2.95 -8.20
C SER A 255 11.34 3.94 -8.81
N ASN A 256 12.09 3.49 -9.82
CA ASN A 256 13.09 4.32 -10.52
C ASN A 256 12.49 5.62 -11.07
N ASN A 257 11.22 5.60 -11.48
CA ASN A 257 10.50 6.79 -11.94
C ASN A 257 10.21 7.74 -10.78
N THR A 258 9.66 7.24 -9.68
CA THR A 258 9.35 8.04 -8.49
C THR A 258 10.63 8.66 -7.89
N LEU A 259 11.73 7.88 -7.84
CA LEU A 259 13.06 8.38 -7.48
C LEU A 259 13.55 9.50 -8.40
N LYS A 260 13.36 9.36 -9.71
CA LYS A 260 13.74 10.38 -10.69
C LYS A 260 12.93 11.67 -10.50
N VAL A 261 11.62 11.56 -10.31
CA VAL A 261 10.73 12.70 -10.04
C VAL A 261 11.14 13.42 -8.76
N ILE A 262 11.37 12.68 -7.67
CA ILE A 262 11.78 13.27 -6.39
C ILE A 262 13.16 13.92 -6.48
N ARG A 263 14.14 13.26 -7.12
CA ARG A 263 15.48 13.85 -7.32
C ARG A 263 15.41 15.16 -8.10
N ASN A 264 14.58 15.20 -9.14
CA ASN A 264 14.34 16.41 -9.92
C ASN A 264 13.63 17.49 -9.08
N LEU A 265 12.61 17.11 -8.29
CA LEU A 265 11.87 18.04 -7.43
C LEU A 265 12.81 18.69 -6.39
N LEU A 266 13.63 17.88 -5.73
CA LEU A 266 14.64 18.34 -4.77
C LEU A 266 15.74 19.17 -5.44
N SER A 267 16.03 18.94 -6.71
CA SER A 267 16.94 19.80 -7.49
C SER A 267 16.31 21.17 -7.72
N GLU A 268 15.08 21.23 -8.23
CA GLU A 268 14.39 22.49 -8.53
C GLU A 268 14.10 23.33 -7.27
N LEU A 269 13.82 22.68 -6.13
CA LEU A 269 13.71 23.36 -4.84
C LEU A 269 15.02 24.06 -4.43
N ARG A 270 16.18 23.45 -4.71
CA ARG A 270 17.49 24.04 -4.41
C ARG A 270 17.80 25.25 -5.30
N TRP A 271 17.31 25.27 -6.53
CA TRP A 271 17.47 26.41 -7.43
C TRP A 271 16.60 27.61 -7.04
N ASN A 272 15.35 27.36 -6.62
CA ASN A 272 14.42 28.43 -6.29
C ASN A 272 14.63 29.02 -4.88
N HIS A 273 15.34 28.32 -3.98
CA HIS A 273 15.67 28.83 -2.65
C HIS A 273 17.16 29.12 -2.50
N SER A 274 17.50 30.40 -2.33
CA SER A 274 18.85 30.80 -1.96
C SER A 274 19.16 30.34 -0.51
N SER A 275 20.29 29.65 -0.35
CA SER A 275 21.03 29.32 0.88
C SER A 275 20.44 28.44 2.01
N ASN A 276 19.15 28.08 2.07
CA ASN A 276 18.62 27.24 3.19
C ASN A 276 18.11 25.83 2.80
N ALA A 277 18.13 25.45 1.52
CA ALA A 277 17.75 24.12 1.04
C ALA A 277 18.89 23.09 1.17
N SER A 278 19.50 23.00 2.36
CA SER A 278 20.42 21.90 2.70
C SER A 278 19.66 20.56 2.75
N ARG A 279 20.36 19.42 2.63
CA ARG A 279 19.82 18.07 2.93
C ARG A 279 19.14 17.99 4.31
N LYS A 280 19.40 18.97 5.19
CA LYS A 280 18.81 19.10 6.54
C LYS A 280 17.51 19.91 6.60
N SER A 281 17.06 20.52 5.50
CA SER A 281 15.82 21.32 5.47
C SER A 281 14.61 20.46 5.83
N SER A 282 13.73 20.99 6.69
CA SER A 282 12.50 20.33 7.13
C SER A 282 11.63 19.89 5.94
N LEU A 283 11.64 20.67 4.84
CA LEU A 283 10.91 20.36 3.62
C LEU A 283 11.42 19.11 2.91
N VAL A 284 12.75 18.94 2.81
CA VAL A 284 13.37 17.75 2.20
C VAL A 284 13.05 16.51 3.01
N LYS A 285 13.11 16.62 4.35
CA LYS A 285 12.72 15.53 5.27
C LYS A 285 11.25 15.17 5.09
N TYR A 286 10.37 16.17 4.98
CA TYR A 286 8.95 15.96 4.75
C TYR A 286 8.67 15.25 3.42
N ILE A 287 9.24 15.70 2.31
CA ILE A 287 9.06 15.07 0.99
C ILE A 287 9.53 13.61 1.02
N MET A 288 10.69 13.34 1.61
CA MET A 288 11.20 11.98 1.74
C MET A 288 10.33 11.11 2.65
N ALA A 289 9.80 11.67 3.75
CA ALA A 289 8.89 10.96 4.65
C ALA A 289 7.57 10.61 3.96
N GLN A 290 6.96 11.56 3.24
CA GLN A 290 5.73 11.31 2.47
C GLN A 290 5.97 10.27 1.37
N SER A 291 7.10 10.37 0.67
CA SER A 291 7.43 9.41 -0.38
C SER A 291 7.58 7.98 0.15
N ARG A 292 8.15 7.81 1.34
CA ARG A 292 8.23 6.49 1.99
C ARG A 292 6.86 6.01 2.46
N LYS A 293 6.04 6.91 3.02
CA LYS A 293 4.69 6.60 3.48
C LYS A 293 3.82 6.01 2.37
N TYR A 294 3.89 6.54 1.16
CA TYR A 294 3.07 6.11 0.01
C TYR A 294 3.77 5.11 -0.92
N GLN A 295 4.92 4.53 -0.52
CA GLN A 295 5.65 3.56 -1.36
C GLN A 295 4.87 2.25 -1.56
N VAL A 296 4.08 1.87 -0.56
CA VAL A 296 3.25 0.67 -0.55
C VAL A 296 1.89 1.03 0.05
N THR A 297 0.79 0.58 -0.55
CA THR A 297 -0.59 1.00 -0.20
C THR A 297 -1.51 -0.21 -0.29
N ASP A 298 -2.53 -0.26 0.55
CA ASP A 298 -3.47 -1.40 0.60
C ASP A 298 -4.48 -1.46 -0.55
N GLU A 299 -4.69 -0.34 -1.27
CA GLU A 299 -5.72 -0.28 -2.30
C GLU A 299 -5.41 -1.20 -3.49
N GLN A 300 -6.42 -1.97 -3.95
CA GLN A 300 -6.36 -2.79 -5.17
C GLN A 300 -5.94 -1.99 -6.41
N LEU A 301 -6.16 -0.67 -6.40
CA LEU A 301 -5.67 0.29 -7.37
C LEU A 301 -4.72 1.22 -6.63
N CYS A 302 -3.48 1.37 -7.07
CA CYS A 302 -2.41 2.11 -6.39
C CYS A 302 -2.61 3.64 -6.37
N LYS A 303 -3.85 4.13 -6.16
CA LYS A 303 -4.23 5.53 -6.32
C LYS A 303 -3.42 6.45 -5.44
N ALA A 304 -3.19 6.11 -4.17
CA ALA A 304 -2.43 6.98 -3.27
C ALA A 304 -0.95 7.13 -3.68
N LYS A 305 -0.32 6.06 -4.21
CA LYS A 305 1.03 6.15 -4.79
C LYS A 305 1.03 6.99 -6.06
N ASP A 306 0.07 6.74 -6.95
CA ASP A 306 -0.08 7.47 -8.22
C ASP A 306 -0.40 8.95 -7.97
N GLU A 307 -1.21 9.27 -6.97
CA GLU A 307 -1.53 10.62 -6.50
C GLU A 307 -0.29 11.32 -5.96
N MET A 308 0.55 10.62 -5.19
CA MET A 308 1.82 11.18 -4.70
C MET A 308 2.77 11.48 -5.86
N GLU A 309 2.89 10.56 -6.82
CA GLU A 309 3.72 10.75 -8.02
C GLU A 309 3.20 11.90 -8.90
N PHE A 310 1.88 11.99 -9.08
CA PHE A 310 1.21 13.07 -9.80
C PHE A 310 1.43 14.43 -9.12
N LEU A 311 1.25 14.49 -7.79
CA LEU A 311 1.45 15.70 -6.99
C LEU A 311 2.92 16.16 -7.07
N ALA A 312 3.87 15.24 -6.90
CA ALA A 312 5.29 15.54 -7.04
C ALA A 312 5.64 16.06 -8.44
N SER A 313 5.07 15.47 -9.49
CA SER A 313 5.25 15.90 -10.89
C SER A 313 4.66 17.29 -11.14
N THR A 314 3.52 17.59 -10.54
CA THR A 314 2.86 18.91 -10.62
C THR A 314 3.72 20.00 -9.99
N TYR A 315 4.22 19.77 -8.77
CA TYR A 315 5.13 20.71 -8.11
C TYR A 315 6.46 20.86 -8.84
N LEU A 316 6.98 19.78 -9.41
CA LEU A 316 8.20 19.83 -10.24
C LEU A 316 8.00 20.76 -11.45
N CYS A 317 6.86 20.63 -12.14
CA CYS A 317 6.51 21.50 -13.27
C CYS A 317 6.43 22.97 -12.82
N TYR A 318 5.73 23.23 -11.71
CA TYR A 318 5.58 24.57 -11.16
C TYR A 318 6.93 25.23 -10.82
N LEU A 319 7.81 24.52 -10.13
CA LEU A 319 9.13 25.04 -9.73
C LEU A 319 10.05 25.28 -10.93
N LYS A 320 9.98 24.43 -11.96
CA LYS A 320 10.68 24.66 -13.24
C LYS A 320 10.20 25.94 -13.90
N SER A 321 8.89 26.13 -13.98
CA SER A 321 8.29 27.33 -14.55
C SER A 321 8.69 28.59 -13.77
N LEU A 322 8.77 28.51 -12.43
CA LEU A 322 9.27 29.61 -11.60
C LEU A 322 10.72 29.96 -11.89
N ARG A 323 11.62 28.96 -11.97
CA ARG A 323 13.03 29.20 -12.31
C ARG A 323 13.16 29.86 -13.68
N GLN A 324 12.47 29.32 -14.68
CA GLN A 324 12.43 29.91 -16.03
C GLN A 324 11.87 31.33 -16.03
N PHE A 325 10.81 31.58 -15.27
CA PHE A 325 10.27 32.93 -15.10
C PHE A 325 11.30 33.87 -14.47
N GLN A 326 12.05 33.44 -13.45
CA GLN A 326 13.12 34.25 -12.85
C GLN A 326 14.26 34.52 -13.82
N GLU A 327 14.66 33.54 -14.63
CA GLU A 327 15.67 33.71 -15.68
C GLU A 327 15.22 34.73 -16.75
N ILE A 328 13.98 34.60 -17.23
CA ILE A 328 13.36 35.53 -18.17
C ILE A 328 13.25 36.91 -17.52
N HIS A 329 12.77 36.99 -16.28
CA HIS A 329 12.65 38.25 -15.56
C HIS A 329 14.02 38.89 -15.38
N GLN A 330 15.07 38.16 -14.98
CA GLN A 330 16.42 38.72 -14.89
C GLN A 330 16.95 39.21 -16.25
N ARG A 331 16.65 38.49 -17.33
CA ARG A 331 17.11 38.82 -18.69
C ARG A 331 16.38 40.02 -19.30
N TYR A 332 15.10 40.16 -19.03
CA TYR A 332 14.21 41.12 -19.70
C TYR A 332 13.60 42.17 -18.77
N ARG A 333 13.84 42.10 -17.45
CA ARG A 333 13.49 43.18 -16.52
C ARG A 333 14.20 44.43 -17.02
N GLY A 334 13.41 45.39 -17.49
CA GLY A 334 13.94 46.66 -17.95
C GLY A 334 14.76 47.29 -16.83
N LYS A 335 15.99 47.72 -17.14
CA LYS A 335 16.82 48.54 -16.25
C LYS A 335 16.29 49.98 -16.12
N GLY A 336 14.97 50.19 -16.26
CA GLY A 336 14.36 51.48 -16.54
C GLY A 336 14.31 51.80 -18.04
N GLU A 337 14.02 53.06 -18.38
CA GLU A 337 14.14 53.56 -19.75
C GLU A 337 15.57 53.39 -20.24
N ARG A 338 15.76 52.72 -21.38
CA ARG A 338 17.06 52.60 -22.03
C ARG A 338 17.53 53.98 -22.44
N SER A 339 18.81 54.29 -22.25
CA SER A 339 19.34 55.57 -22.69
C SER A 339 19.23 55.71 -24.22
N VAL A 340 19.14 56.95 -24.71
CA VAL A 340 19.14 57.25 -26.16
C VAL A 340 20.38 56.66 -26.84
N ARG A 341 21.52 56.62 -26.13
CA ARG A 341 22.78 56.00 -26.58
C ARG A 341 22.66 54.48 -26.78
N GLU A 342 22.23 53.75 -25.76
CA GLU A 342 22.06 52.29 -25.84
C GLU A 342 21.04 51.90 -26.92
N THR A 343 20.00 52.72 -27.12
CA THR A 343 19.00 52.49 -28.16
C THR A 343 19.61 52.72 -29.55
N ALA A 344 20.37 53.81 -29.74
CA ALA A 344 21.07 54.09 -31.00
C ALA A 344 22.04 52.96 -31.37
N GLU A 345 22.86 52.48 -30.42
CA GLU A 345 23.79 51.36 -30.65
C GLU A 345 23.06 50.06 -31.03
N MET A 346 21.93 49.76 -30.40
CA MET A 346 21.16 48.54 -30.67
C MET A 346 20.57 48.50 -32.09
N VAL A 347 20.28 49.66 -32.68
CA VAL A 347 19.80 49.78 -34.06
C VAL A 347 20.91 50.14 -35.07
N GLY A 348 22.18 50.15 -34.64
CA GLY A 348 23.34 50.38 -35.50
C GLY A 348 23.58 51.86 -35.86
N PHE A 349 23.02 52.79 -35.09
CA PHE A 349 23.20 54.23 -35.26
C PHE A 349 24.17 54.81 -34.22
N LYS A 350 24.95 55.81 -34.64
CA LYS A 350 25.77 56.64 -33.75
C LYS A 350 24.98 57.87 -33.29
N LEU A 351 25.30 58.42 -32.11
CA LEU A 351 24.71 59.69 -31.70
C LEU A 351 25.28 60.85 -32.53
N PRO A 352 24.57 61.98 -32.67
CA PRO A 352 25.02 63.14 -33.45
C PRO A 352 26.34 63.76 -33.00
N HIS A 353 26.84 63.40 -31.81
CA HIS A 353 28.08 63.91 -31.21
C HIS A 353 29.19 62.84 -31.16
N ASP A 354 28.93 61.62 -31.63
CA ASP A 354 29.97 60.60 -31.73
C ASP A 354 30.80 60.85 -33.00
N ALA A 355 32.12 60.67 -32.91
CA ALA A 355 33.01 60.88 -34.05
C ALA A 355 32.65 59.93 -35.22
N LYS A 356 32.65 60.48 -36.44
CA LYS A 356 32.27 59.78 -37.67
C LYS A 356 33.03 58.48 -37.87
#